data_AF-K0R8A8-F1
#
_entry.id   AF-K0R8A8-F1
#
_cell.length_a   1.000
_cell.length_b   1.000
_cell.length_c   1.000
_cell.angle_alpha   90.00
_cell.angle_beta   90.00
_cell.angle_gamma   90.00
#
_symmetry.space_group_name_H-M   'P 1'
#
loop_
_entity.id
_entity.type
_entity.pdbx_description
1 polymer ?
#
loop_
_entity_poly.entity_id
_entity_poly.type
_entity_poly.pdbx_seq_one_letter_code
_entity_poly.pdbx_strand_id
1 'polypeptide(L)'
;MSIFRGDLIRTAPKGSDTSWLLRKKADSGRGWRTLVSRPPKGRVFSTNETFTGGLCLAASEYIFVVNDISGDGMGFGSYAGYVGSEQVFVSEAGEEWSRKSHMFRVDPIGNDHSDDQALMCNANQVQLRLLIQCDRYGKDTSWQLTNAEEGNVILKSTRQYGSNEKDTEDVCVSSSGSYQITIRDSHEDGMCCDYGIGSFQVIMLEEDNGWKQILSVGEFQGPEITTSFRVTADEPPDTLTRRDLNWLQSHNVRRKKWHTLYEKPYVALKWSDALKRESRVFAEVLLDNCELYHVDLEYPENGHLIQALWRASKYVGCADARRVYDDGSVCRTQACRYARPGNCNVPLYETNQTDWWAPPTMADWSPCLPRCPPDGCA
;
A
#
# COMPACT_ATOMS: atom_id res chain seq x y z
N MET A 1 -2.31 -8.19 15.75
CA MET A 1 -2.24 -6.85 16.38
C MET A 1 -1.92 -5.89 15.25
N SER A 2 -2.76 -4.89 15.01
CA SER A 2 -2.69 -4.12 13.76
C SER A 2 -1.81 -2.88 13.95
N ILE A 3 -0.78 -2.77 13.11
CA ILE A 3 0.01 -1.54 12.98
C ILE A 3 -0.81 -0.60 12.10
N PHE A 4 -1.29 0.52 12.64
CA PHE A 4 -1.80 1.59 11.79
C PHE A 4 -0.60 2.27 11.13
N ARG A 5 -0.59 2.32 9.80
CA ARG A 5 0.31 3.20 9.06
C ARG A 5 -0.52 4.36 8.53
N GLY A 6 -0.27 5.55 9.07
CA GLY A 6 -0.69 6.78 8.45
C GLY A 6 0.31 7.08 7.34
N ASP A 7 0.07 6.50 6.17
CA ASP A 7 0.84 6.84 4.98
C ASP A 7 0.22 8.06 4.34
N LEU A 8 1.04 9.10 4.23
CA LEU A 8 0.79 10.36 3.54
C LEU A 8 -0.15 11.30 4.31
N ILE A 9 0.39 12.40 4.80
CA ILE A 9 -0.22 13.71 4.56
C ILE A 9 0.81 14.50 3.79
N ARG A 10 0.55 14.71 2.50
CA ARG A 10 1.24 15.71 1.70
C ARG A 10 0.49 17.01 1.93
N THR A 11 1.10 17.94 2.62
CA THR A 11 0.50 19.25 2.86
C THR A 11 0.44 20.08 1.57
N ALA A 12 -0.53 20.97 1.48
CA ALA A 12 -0.75 21.86 0.34
C ALA A 12 0.47 22.79 0.09
N PRO A 13 0.46 23.61 -0.98
CA PRO A 13 1.44 24.69 -1.19
C PRO A 13 1.57 25.66 0.00
N LYS A 14 0.62 25.65 0.95
CA LYS A 14 0.67 26.34 2.26
C LYS A 14 0.49 25.33 3.39
N GLY A 15 1.57 24.64 3.79
CA GLY A 15 1.49 23.61 4.83
C GLY A 15 1.05 24.13 6.21
N SER A 16 1.11 25.44 6.44
CA SER A 16 0.66 26.08 7.67
C SER A 16 -0.82 25.90 7.97
N ASP A 17 -1.62 25.65 6.95
CA ASP A 17 -3.07 25.67 7.05
C ASP A 17 -3.62 24.28 7.44
N THR A 18 -2.79 23.24 7.28
CA THR A 18 -3.18 21.85 7.55
C THR A 18 -2.84 21.43 8.97
N SER A 19 -3.80 20.79 9.64
CA SER A 19 -3.55 20.05 10.89
C SER A 19 -4.37 18.78 10.93
N TRP A 20 -3.93 17.79 11.69
CA TRP A 20 -4.68 16.55 11.85
C TRP A 20 -4.48 15.94 13.23
N LEU A 21 -5.40 15.08 13.60
CA LEU A 21 -5.37 14.34 14.85
C LEU A 21 -6.06 12.98 14.69
N LEU A 22 -5.53 12.00 15.41
CA LEU A 22 -6.13 10.68 15.53
C LEU A 22 -6.61 10.51 16.97
N ARG A 23 -7.85 10.05 17.14
CA ARG A 23 -8.44 9.78 18.46
C ARG A 23 -8.96 8.36 18.53
N LYS A 24 -8.80 7.72 19.69
CA LYS A 24 -9.42 6.45 20.07
C LYS A 24 -10.73 6.76 20.80
N LYS A 25 -11.78 5.98 20.58
CA LYS A 25 -13.00 6.05 21.39
C LYS A 25 -12.64 5.74 22.84
N ALA A 26 -13.14 6.54 23.78
CA ALA A 26 -12.84 6.32 25.20
C ALA A 26 -13.42 4.97 25.66
N ASP A 27 -12.72 4.26 26.54
CA ASP A 27 -13.18 2.95 27.03
C ASP A 27 -14.50 3.07 27.83
N SER A 28 -14.85 4.27 28.31
CA SER A 28 -16.16 4.61 28.90
C SER A 28 -17.32 4.63 27.89
N GLY A 29 -17.04 4.48 26.59
CA GLY A 29 -18.01 4.60 25.50
C GLY A 29 -18.47 6.03 25.20
N ARG A 30 -18.06 7.03 26.00
CA ARG A 30 -18.43 8.44 25.83
C ARG A 30 -17.21 9.29 25.52
N GLY A 31 -17.18 9.87 24.32
CA GLY A 31 -16.12 10.79 23.89
C GLY A 31 -14.90 10.09 23.30
N TRP A 32 -13.87 10.89 23.02
CA TRP A 32 -12.72 10.50 22.22
C TRP A 32 -11.42 10.96 22.88
N ARG A 33 -10.47 10.04 23.07
CA ARG A 33 -9.12 10.31 23.59
C ARG A 33 -8.17 10.58 22.43
N THR A 34 -7.56 11.75 22.38
CA THR A 34 -6.53 12.07 21.37
C THR A 34 -5.29 11.21 21.60
N LEU A 35 -4.87 10.47 20.57
CA LEU A 35 -3.64 9.67 20.60
C LEU A 35 -2.46 10.46 20.03
N VAL A 36 -2.70 11.14 18.91
CA VAL A 36 -1.71 12.00 18.28
C VAL A 36 -2.40 13.18 17.65
N SER A 37 -1.68 14.30 17.61
CA SER A 37 -2.05 15.50 16.86
C SER A 37 -0.81 16.06 16.21
N ARG A 38 -0.92 16.49 14.96
CA ARG A 38 0.15 17.13 14.22
C ARG A 38 -0.38 18.34 13.45
N PRO A 39 0.46 19.37 13.25
CA PRO A 39 1.80 19.52 13.84
C PRO A 39 1.71 19.69 15.37
N PRO A 40 2.80 19.46 16.14
CA PRO A 40 2.78 19.68 17.58
C PRO A 40 2.38 21.12 17.94
N LYS A 41 1.81 21.33 19.13
CA LYS A 41 1.36 22.65 19.57
C LYS A 41 2.46 23.71 19.40
N GLY A 42 2.16 24.79 18.68
CA GLY A 42 3.10 25.88 18.39
C GLY A 42 4.00 25.65 17.16
N ARG A 43 3.78 24.58 16.40
CA ARG A 43 4.44 24.31 15.12
C ARG A 43 3.41 24.38 13.99
N VAL A 44 3.89 24.61 12.78
CA VAL A 44 3.14 24.54 11.52
C VAL A 44 3.86 23.56 10.60
N PHE A 45 3.14 22.90 9.68
CA PHE A 45 3.85 22.15 8.65
C PHE A 45 4.48 23.11 7.65
N SER A 46 5.64 22.72 7.13
CA SER A 46 6.26 23.34 5.97
C SER A 46 5.47 23.01 4.70
N THR A 47 5.55 23.87 3.69
CA THR A 47 4.94 23.63 2.38
C THR A 47 5.41 22.32 1.78
N ASN A 48 4.48 21.49 1.28
CA ASN A 48 4.74 20.15 0.72
C ASN A 48 5.42 19.17 1.69
N GLU A 49 5.39 19.43 3.01
CA GLU A 49 5.88 18.47 4.00
C GLU A 49 5.08 17.18 3.88
N THR A 50 5.79 16.05 3.78
CA THR A 50 5.20 14.71 3.76
C THR A 50 5.42 14.07 5.11
N PHE A 51 4.33 13.75 5.80
CA PHE A 51 4.38 12.95 7.02
C PHE A 51 4.10 11.49 6.71
N THR A 52 5.03 10.61 7.10
CA THR A 52 4.87 9.15 7.12
C THR A 52 5.08 8.67 8.56
N GLY A 53 4.12 7.92 9.12
CA GLY A 53 4.24 7.44 10.49
C GLY A 53 3.36 6.22 10.78
N GLY A 54 3.79 5.40 11.74
CA GLY A 54 3.02 4.24 12.21
C GLY A 54 2.69 4.35 13.70
N LEU A 55 1.49 3.91 14.08
CA LEU A 55 0.99 3.84 15.46
C LEU A 55 0.47 2.43 15.74
N CYS A 56 0.76 1.90 16.93
CA CYS A 56 0.14 0.67 17.40
C CYS A 56 -1.26 0.99 17.93
N LEU A 57 -2.30 0.46 17.28
CA LEU A 57 -3.68 0.65 17.70
C LEU A 57 -4.20 -0.61 18.39
N ALA A 58 -4.82 -0.43 19.55
CA ALA A 58 -5.57 -1.49 20.22
C ALA A 58 -6.96 -1.65 19.57
N ALA A 59 -7.65 -2.74 19.87
CA ALA A 59 -9.03 -2.92 19.42
C ALA A 59 -9.94 -1.79 19.93
N SER A 60 -10.55 -1.03 19.01
CA SER A 60 -11.43 0.09 19.32
C SER A 60 -12.01 0.73 18.05
N GLU A 61 -12.83 1.74 18.24
CA GLU A 61 -13.18 2.69 17.19
C GLU A 61 -12.24 3.89 17.22
N TYR A 62 -11.90 4.39 16.05
CA TYR A 62 -11.00 5.51 15.84
C TYR A 62 -11.64 6.55 14.95
N ILE A 63 -11.24 7.80 15.16
CA ILE A 63 -11.57 8.91 14.27
C ILE A 63 -10.29 9.65 13.92
N PHE A 64 -10.00 9.70 12.63
CA PHE A 64 -9.01 10.58 12.05
C PHE A 64 -9.71 11.88 11.65
N VAL A 65 -9.16 13.01 12.06
CA VAL A 65 -9.69 14.34 11.74
C VAL A 65 -8.57 15.15 11.11
N VAL A 66 -8.85 15.74 9.97
CA VAL A 66 -7.97 16.68 9.27
C VAL A 66 -8.70 18.01 9.15
N ASN A 67 -7.97 19.09 9.36
CA ASN A 67 -8.47 20.45 9.27
C ASN A 67 -7.60 21.23 8.29
N ASP A 68 -8.25 22.09 7.54
CA ASP A 68 -7.65 23.09 6.69
C ASP A 68 -8.22 24.47 7.08
N ILE A 69 -7.33 25.39 7.43
CA ILE A 69 -7.72 26.72 7.95
C ILE A 69 -8.31 27.60 6.84
N SER A 70 -7.82 27.46 5.62
CA SER A 70 -8.19 28.31 4.48
C SER A 70 -9.52 27.89 3.84
N GLY A 71 -9.95 26.64 4.05
CA GLY A 71 -11.15 26.06 3.46
C GLY A 71 -10.99 25.65 2.00
N ASP A 72 -9.79 25.75 1.43
CA ASP A 72 -9.47 25.32 0.06
C ASP A 72 -9.06 23.83 0.01
N GLY A 73 -9.22 23.13 1.13
CA GLY A 73 -8.93 21.72 1.26
C GLY A 73 -7.42 21.49 1.29
N MET A 74 -6.91 20.61 0.44
CA MET A 74 -5.46 20.36 0.36
C MET A 74 -4.86 20.61 -1.02
N GLY A 75 -5.64 21.08 -2.00
CA GLY A 75 -5.18 21.28 -3.38
C GLY A 75 -4.52 20.02 -3.97
N PHE A 76 -3.21 20.09 -4.26
CA PHE A 76 -2.38 18.96 -4.73
C PHE A 76 -1.84 18.05 -3.60
N GLY A 77 -2.15 18.38 -2.36
CA GLY A 77 -1.88 17.57 -1.18
C GLY A 77 -2.88 16.41 -1.06
N SER A 78 -2.51 15.38 -0.32
CA SER A 78 -3.31 14.16 -0.16
C SER A 78 -3.05 13.49 1.17
N TYR A 79 -4.06 12.83 1.74
CA TYR A 79 -3.91 11.98 2.92
C TYR A 79 -4.50 10.60 2.72
N ALA A 80 -3.95 9.59 3.38
CA ALA A 80 -4.54 8.26 3.48
C ALA A 80 -4.25 7.61 4.84
N GLY A 81 -5.03 6.61 5.21
CA GLY A 81 -4.86 5.86 6.44
C GLY A 81 -5.05 4.38 6.22
N TYR A 82 -4.21 3.58 6.87
CA TYR A 82 -4.20 2.13 6.74
C TYR A 82 -4.16 1.46 8.12
N VAL A 83 -5.01 0.46 8.34
CA VAL A 83 -4.95 -0.42 9.52
C VAL A 83 -4.38 -1.77 9.09
N GLY A 84 -3.14 -2.05 9.48
CA GLY A 84 -2.37 -3.14 8.87
C GLY A 84 -2.11 -2.81 7.41
N SER A 85 -3.03 -3.22 6.55
CA SER A 85 -2.97 -3.16 5.09
C SER A 85 -4.26 -2.66 4.44
N GLU A 86 -5.34 -2.66 5.20
CA GLU A 86 -6.65 -2.19 4.75
C GLU A 86 -6.62 -0.67 4.71
N GLN A 87 -6.88 -0.08 3.54
CA GLN A 87 -7.08 1.35 3.42
C GLN A 87 -8.41 1.71 4.06
N VAL A 88 -8.36 2.39 5.19
CA VAL A 88 -9.55 2.79 5.95
C VAL A 88 -10.05 4.18 5.55
N PHE A 89 -9.20 5.00 4.91
CA PHE A 89 -9.61 6.25 4.27
C PHE A 89 -8.55 6.78 3.29
N VAL A 90 -9.00 7.62 2.35
CA VAL A 90 -8.16 8.39 1.44
C VAL A 90 -8.81 9.75 1.16
N SER A 91 -8.00 10.77 0.87
CA SER A 91 -8.47 12.07 0.44
C SER A 91 -8.81 12.07 -1.04
N GLU A 92 -9.96 12.63 -1.39
CA GLU A 92 -10.34 12.93 -2.77
C GLU A 92 -9.66 14.22 -3.25
N ALA A 93 -9.22 14.24 -4.51
CA ALA A 93 -8.46 15.35 -5.07
C ALA A 93 -9.37 16.50 -5.52
N GLY A 94 -8.94 17.75 -5.31
CA GLY A 94 -9.62 18.93 -5.86
C GLY A 94 -10.87 19.39 -5.11
N GLU A 95 -11.13 18.87 -3.91
CA GLU A 95 -12.27 19.28 -3.09
C GLU A 95 -11.90 20.40 -2.11
N GLU A 96 -12.78 21.40 -2.00
CA GLU A 96 -12.72 22.48 -1.01
C GLU A 96 -13.39 22.06 0.30
N TRP A 97 -12.67 22.14 1.42
CA TRP A 97 -13.20 21.82 2.74
C TRP A 97 -12.32 22.43 3.83
N SER A 98 -12.93 22.81 4.97
CA SER A 98 -12.18 23.26 6.15
C SER A 98 -11.94 22.14 7.17
N ARG A 99 -12.72 21.05 7.11
CA ARG A 99 -12.57 19.90 8.02
C ARG A 99 -13.15 18.62 7.42
N LYS A 100 -12.39 17.54 7.51
CA LYS A 100 -12.87 16.17 7.21
C LYS A 100 -12.59 15.22 8.36
N SER A 101 -13.42 14.19 8.47
CA SER A 101 -13.24 13.13 9.46
C SER A 101 -13.54 11.77 8.89
N HIS A 102 -12.72 10.79 9.25
CA HIS A 102 -12.83 9.40 8.82
C HIS A 102 -12.89 8.52 10.06
N MET A 103 -13.97 7.74 10.18
CA MET A 103 -14.13 6.78 11.27
C MET A 103 -13.74 5.40 10.77
N PHE A 104 -13.00 4.66 11.61
CA PHE A 104 -12.61 3.29 11.30
C PHE A 104 -12.52 2.46 12.58
N ARG A 105 -12.58 1.13 12.44
CA ARG A 105 -12.54 0.20 13.55
C ARG A 105 -11.29 -0.66 13.47
N VAL A 106 -10.75 -1.01 14.64
CA VAL A 106 -9.72 -2.02 14.80
C VAL A 106 -10.33 -3.11 15.66
N ASP A 107 -10.43 -4.32 15.16
CA ASP A 107 -11.02 -5.42 15.89
C ASP A 107 -10.02 -6.11 16.83
N PRO A 108 -10.50 -6.75 17.92
CA PRO A 108 -9.67 -7.61 18.76
C PRO A 108 -9.08 -8.74 17.90
N ILE A 109 -7.85 -9.15 18.22
CA ILE A 109 -7.30 -10.39 17.68
C ILE A 109 -8.07 -11.52 18.37
N GLY A 110 -9.20 -11.93 17.80
CA GLY A 110 -9.94 -13.09 18.27
C GLY A 110 -9.23 -14.37 17.83
N ASN A 111 -8.91 -15.23 18.80
CA ASN A 111 -8.94 -16.67 18.56
C ASN A 111 -10.42 -17.08 18.65
N ASP A 112 -11.22 -16.74 17.65
CA ASP A 112 -12.55 -17.33 17.50
C ASP A 112 -12.96 -17.33 16.03
N HIS A 113 -12.99 -18.53 15.47
CA HIS A 113 -13.55 -18.84 14.17
C HIS A 113 -15.05 -19.04 14.32
N SER A 114 -15.86 -18.04 13.98
CA SER A 114 -17.15 -18.29 13.35
C SER A 114 -17.70 -16.99 12.74
N ASP A 115 -17.96 -17.07 11.43
CA ASP A 115 -18.74 -16.13 10.60
C ASP A 115 -18.03 -15.00 9.83
N ASP A 116 -16.71 -15.07 9.67
CA ASP A 116 -16.04 -14.41 8.55
C ASP A 116 -14.86 -15.27 8.10
N GLN A 117 -15.15 -16.30 7.29
CA GLN A 117 -14.09 -17.01 6.58
C GLN A 117 -13.58 -16.07 5.50
N ALA A 118 -12.64 -15.18 5.86
CA ALA A 118 -11.72 -14.60 4.90
C ALA A 118 -11.23 -15.73 4.00
N LEU A 119 -11.56 -15.65 2.71
CA LEU A 119 -11.28 -16.68 1.73
C LEU A 119 -9.75 -16.86 1.64
N MET A 120 -9.22 -17.83 2.38
CA MET A 120 -7.80 -18.14 2.39
C MET A 120 -7.47 -18.90 1.10
N CYS A 121 -6.96 -18.18 0.11
CA CYS A 121 -6.51 -18.80 -1.13
C CYS A 121 -5.32 -19.74 -0.89
N ASN A 122 -5.24 -20.82 -1.68
CA ASN A 122 -4.12 -21.74 -1.62
C ASN A 122 -2.81 -21.03 -2.02
N ALA A 123 -1.65 -21.62 -1.70
CA ALA A 123 -0.33 -21.05 -1.98
C ALA A 123 -0.06 -20.63 -3.45
N ASN A 124 -0.79 -21.19 -4.42
CA ASN A 124 -0.67 -20.86 -5.85
C ASN A 124 -1.87 -20.03 -6.36
N GLN A 125 -2.62 -19.41 -5.47
CA GLN A 125 -3.81 -18.66 -5.78
C GLN A 125 -3.74 -17.28 -5.13
N VAL A 126 -4.43 -16.33 -5.73
CA VAL A 126 -4.68 -15.00 -5.17
C VAL A 126 -6.16 -14.74 -5.09
N GLN A 127 -6.56 -13.92 -4.12
CA GLN A 127 -7.95 -13.52 -3.95
C GLN A 127 -8.24 -12.34 -4.88
N LEU A 128 -9.28 -12.45 -5.68
CA LEU A 128 -9.91 -11.34 -6.36
C LEU A 128 -11.16 -10.94 -5.59
N ARG A 129 -11.48 -9.65 -5.63
CA ARG A 129 -12.75 -9.08 -5.18
C ARG A 129 -13.40 -8.35 -6.34
N LEU A 130 -14.63 -8.74 -6.63
CA LEU A 130 -15.49 -8.12 -7.61
C LEU A 130 -16.39 -7.13 -6.85
N LEU A 131 -16.37 -5.87 -7.27
CA LEU A 131 -17.24 -4.82 -6.72
C LEU A 131 -18.18 -4.40 -7.83
N ILE A 132 -19.48 -4.51 -7.60
CA ILE A 132 -20.50 -4.25 -8.61
C ILE A 132 -21.44 -3.21 -8.06
N GLN A 133 -21.71 -2.20 -8.87
CA GLN A 133 -22.71 -1.17 -8.63
C GLN A 133 -23.74 -1.29 -9.74
N CYS A 134 -24.96 -1.69 -9.40
CA CYS A 134 -26.07 -1.65 -10.34
C CYS A 134 -26.53 -0.20 -10.54
N ASP A 135 -27.20 0.08 -11.66
CA ASP A 135 -27.95 1.31 -11.83
C ASP A 135 -29.34 1.20 -11.16
N ARG A 136 -30.32 2.05 -11.53
CA ARG A 136 -31.64 1.99 -10.91
C ARG A 136 -32.41 0.70 -11.25
N TYR A 137 -31.92 -0.11 -12.19
CA TYR A 137 -32.55 -1.31 -12.74
C TYR A 137 -31.75 -2.59 -12.46
N GLY A 138 -31.15 -2.71 -11.27
CA GLY A 138 -30.34 -3.88 -10.91
C GLY A 138 -30.97 -5.27 -11.11
N LYS A 139 -32.31 -5.38 -11.21
CA LYS A 139 -32.97 -6.65 -11.54
C LYS A 139 -32.55 -7.22 -12.90
N ASP A 140 -32.05 -6.35 -13.76
CA ASP A 140 -31.68 -6.66 -15.13
C ASP A 140 -30.19 -7.03 -15.23
N THR A 141 -29.41 -6.69 -14.19
CA THR A 141 -27.98 -6.95 -14.09
C THR A 141 -27.70 -8.40 -13.70
N SER A 142 -26.86 -9.07 -14.48
CA SER A 142 -26.23 -10.34 -14.11
C SER A 142 -24.77 -10.36 -14.56
N TRP A 143 -23.94 -11.19 -13.95
CA TRP A 143 -22.52 -11.24 -14.29
C TRP A 143 -21.91 -12.63 -14.14
N GLN A 144 -20.80 -12.85 -14.84
CA GLN A 144 -19.98 -14.04 -14.71
C GLN A 144 -18.49 -13.73 -14.87
N LEU A 145 -17.67 -14.43 -14.10
CA LEU A 145 -16.23 -14.48 -14.21
C LEU A 145 -15.81 -15.84 -14.78
N THR A 146 -15.01 -15.84 -15.83
CA THR A 146 -14.49 -17.04 -16.51
C THR A 146 -12.96 -17.03 -16.56
N ASN A 147 -12.35 -18.22 -16.56
CA ASN A 147 -10.97 -18.37 -16.98
C ASN A 147 -10.92 -18.23 -18.50
N ALA A 148 -10.16 -17.27 -19.02
CA ALA A 148 -10.11 -17.01 -20.45
C ALA A 148 -9.33 -18.09 -21.24
N GLU A 149 -8.48 -18.87 -20.57
CA GLU A 149 -7.69 -19.93 -21.20
C GLU A 149 -8.45 -21.26 -21.23
N GLU A 150 -9.15 -21.59 -20.15
CA GLU A 150 -9.89 -22.85 -19.99
C GLU A 150 -11.37 -22.74 -20.42
N GLY A 151 -11.93 -21.53 -20.42
CA GLY A 151 -13.33 -21.26 -20.79
C GLY A 151 -14.36 -21.67 -19.72
N ASN A 152 -13.94 -22.17 -18.56
CA ASN A 152 -14.81 -22.51 -17.43
C ASN A 152 -15.26 -21.26 -16.65
N VAL A 153 -16.52 -21.31 -16.17
CA VAL A 153 -17.07 -20.30 -15.26
C VAL A 153 -16.52 -20.53 -13.86
N ILE A 154 -15.87 -19.51 -13.30
CA ILE A 154 -15.30 -19.52 -11.96
C ILE A 154 -16.35 -19.06 -10.95
N LEU A 155 -17.04 -17.98 -11.26
CA LEU A 155 -18.06 -17.38 -10.40
C LEU A 155 -19.14 -16.68 -11.26
N LYS A 156 -20.37 -16.58 -10.76
CA LYS A 156 -21.45 -15.84 -11.41
C LYS A 156 -22.50 -15.37 -10.40
N SER A 157 -23.24 -14.32 -10.74
CA SER A 157 -24.43 -13.90 -10.01
C SER A 157 -25.46 -15.04 -9.97
N THR A 158 -26.05 -15.27 -8.80
CA THR A 158 -27.13 -16.26 -8.61
C THR A 158 -28.44 -15.66 -8.12
N ARG A 159 -28.43 -14.36 -7.81
CA ARG A 159 -29.57 -13.60 -7.27
C ARG A 159 -29.95 -12.45 -8.19
N GLN A 160 -31.12 -11.88 -7.94
CA GLN A 160 -31.54 -10.61 -8.53
C GLN A 160 -31.09 -9.44 -7.64
N TYR A 161 -30.80 -8.30 -8.25
CA TYR A 161 -30.41 -7.09 -7.53
C TYR A 161 -31.55 -6.08 -7.44
N GLY A 162 -31.51 -5.25 -6.40
CA GLY A 162 -32.36 -4.10 -6.20
C GLY A 162 -31.85 -2.86 -6.94
N SER A 163 -32.62 -1.78 -6.85
CA SER A 163 -32.27 -0.49 -7.44
C SER A 163 -31.03 0.10 -6.78
N ASN A 164 -30.02 0.46 -7.57
CA ASN A 164 -28.71 0.98 -7.18
C ASN A 164 -27.95 0.11 -6.18
N GLU A 165 -28.26 -1.18 -6.14
CA GLU A 165 -27.64 -2.09 -5.20
C GLU A 165 -26.15 -2.28 -5.50
N LYS A 166 -25.36 -2.41 -4.43
CA LYS A 166 -23.96 -2.80 -4.49
C LYS A 166 -23.83 -4.28 -4.16
N ASP A 167 -22.99 -4.98 -4.91
CA ASP A 167 -22.61 -6.36 -4.64
C ASP A 167 -21.09 -6.48 -4.49
N THR A 168 -20.65 -7.40 -3.66
CA THR A 168 -19.23 -7.67 -3.43
C THR A 168 -19.01 -9.15 -3.30
N GLU A 169 -18.10 -9.69 -4.12
CA GLU A 169 -17.85 -11.12 -4.19
C GLU A 169 -16.36 -11.41 -4.23
N ASP A 170 -15.92 -12.36 -3.40
CA ASP A 170 -14.53 -12.76 -3.27
C ASP A 170 -14.30 -14.13 -3.89
N VAL A 171 -13.19 -14.30 -4.62
CA VAL A 171 -12.88 -15.55 -5.31
C VAL A 171 -11.38 -15.80 -5.40
N CYS A 172 -10.96 -17.05 -5.20
CA CYS A 172 -9.57 -17.45 -5.40
C CYS A 172 -9.36 -17.90 -6.85
N VAL A 173 -8.38 -17.28 -7.50
CA VAL A 173 -7.94 -17.65 -8.86
C VAL A 173 -6.46 -17.96 -8.86
N SER A 174 -5.95 -18.57 -9.93
CA SER A 174 -4.51 -18.82 -10.07
C SER A 174 -3.71 -17.53 -9.91
N SER A 175 -2.58 -17.58 -9.21
CA SER A 175 -1.68 -16.43 -9.02
C SER A 175 -1.03 -15.95 -10.33
N SER A 176 -1.19 -16.72 -11.41
CA SER A 176 -0.89 -16.35 -12.78
C SER A 176 -1.97 -16.91 -13.71
N GLY A 177 -2.61 -16.05 -14.51
CA GLY A 177 -3.63 -16.49 -15.47
C GLY A 177 -4.38 -15.34 -16.16
N SER A 178 -5.13 -15.68 -17.21
CA SER A 178 -5.98 -14.75 -17.95
C SER A 178 -7.46 -15.00 -17.61
N TYR A 179 -8.20 -13.93 -17.32
CA TYR A 179 -9.59 -13.99 -16.87
C TYR A 179 -10.46 -13.04 -17.68
N GLN A 180 -11.76 -13.31 -17.67
CA GLN A 180 -12.74 -12.50 -18.35
C GLN A 180 -13.97 -12.32 -17.46
N ILE A 181 -14.43 -11.07 -17.33
CA ILE A 181 -15.68 -10.75 -16.67
C ILE A 181 -16.68 -10.24 -17.71
N THR A 182 -17.89 -10.77 -17.64
CA THR A 182 -19.01 -10.37 -18.47
C THR A 182 -20.13 -9.87 -17.57
N ILE A 183 -20.58 -8.65 -17.80
CA ILE A 183 -21.81 -8.11 -17.20
C ILE A 183 -22.87 -8.06 -18.29
N ARG A 184 -24.08 -8.53 -17.99
CA ARG A 184 -25.23 -8.58 -18.88
C ARG A 184 -26.34 -7.72 -18.30
N ASP A 185 -27.01 -7.00 -19.18
CA ASP A 185 -28.25 -6.31 -18.92
C ASP A 185 -29.38 -6.95 -19.74
N SER A 186 -30.43 -7.43 -19.07
CA SER A 186 -31.51 -8.18 -19.73
C SER A 186 -32.52 -7.32 -20.51
N HIS A 187 -32.50 -5.98 -20.31
CA HIS A 187 -33.31 -5.04 -21.11
C HIS A 187 -32.56 -4.50 -22.35
N GLU A 188 -31.28 -4.87 -22.48
CA GLU A 188 -30.40 -4.57 -23.59
C GLU A 188 -30.04 -3.09 -23.78
N ASP A 189 -30.26 -2.26 -22.76
CA ASP A 189 -29.93 -0.84 -22.78
C ASP A 189 -28.64 -0.51 -21.99
N GLY A 190 -28.24 -1.39 -21.07
CA GLY A 190 -26.95 -1.33 -20.37
C GLY A 190 -27.10 -0.92 -18.91
N MET A 191 -26.14 -0.17 -18.38
CA MET A 191 -26.17 0.34 -17.00
C MET A 191 -25.72 1.80 -16.93
N CYS A 192 -26.40 2.68 -17.68
CA CYS A 192 -25.98 4.08 -17.90
C CYS A 192 -27.14 5.07 -17.97
N CYS A 193 -26.74 6.35 -18.16
CA CYS A 193 -27.57 7.36 -18.81
C CYS A 193 -28.67 7.94 -17.89
N ASP A 194 -29.87 8.21 -18.41
CA ASP A 194 -30.95 8.79 -17.61
C ASP A 194 -31.46 7.84 -16.50
N TYR A 195 -31.12 6.55 -16.60
CA TYR A 195 -31.59 5.45 -15.77
C TYR A 195 -30.70 5.13 -14.57
N GLY A 196 -29.59 5.85 -14.40
CA GLY A 196 -28.63 5.66 -13.32
C GLY A 196 -27.29 5.19 -13.86
N ILE A 197 -26.25 5.28 -13.03
CA ILE A 197 -24.88 4.92 -13.44
C ILE A 197 -24.49 3.66 -12.68
N GLY A 198 -24.34 2.56 -13.40
CA GLY A 198 -23.72 1.34 -12.90
C GLY A 198 -22.22 1.31 -13.17
N SER A 199 -21.52 0.42 -12.48
CA SER A 199 -20.09 0.16 -12.70
C SER A 199 -19.68 -1.19 -12.14
N PHE A 200 -18.51 -1.67 -12.54
CA PHE A 200 -17.87 -2.79 -11.88
C PHE A 200 -16.35 -2.64 -11.79
N GLN A 201 -15.77 -3.26 -10.78
CA GLN A 201 -14.34 -3.24 -10.52
C GLN A 201 -13.87 -4.64 -10.14
N VAL A 202 -12.67 -4.99 -10.57
CA VAL A 202 -11.95 -6.16 -10.10
C VAL A 202 -10.68 -5.69 -9.42
N ILE A 203 -10.53 -6.05 -8.16
CA ILE A 203 -9.34 -5.78 -7.35
C ILE A 203 -8.73 -7.10 -6.87
N MET A 204 -7.41 -7.13 -6.70
CA MET A 204 -6.65 -8.32 -6.31
C MET A 204 -5.98 -8.08 -4.97
N LEU A 205 -6.09 -9.05 -4.06
CA LEU A 205 -5.41 -9.02 -2.77
C LEU A 205 -3.91 -9.22 -3.00
N GLU A 206 -3.10 -8.27 -2.55
CA GLU A 206 -1.65 -8.36 -2.54
C GLU A 206 -1.16 -8.96 -1.21
N GLU A 207 0.08 -9.45 -1.17
CA GLU A 207 0.65 -10.10 0.02
C GLU A 207 0.85 -9.16 1.22
N ASP A 208 0.82 -7.83 1.04
CA ASP A 208 0.71 -6.93 2.17
C ASP A 208 -0.69 -6.89 2.76
N ASN A 209 -1.66 -7.65 2.25
CA ASN A 209 -3.10 -7.60 2.51
C ASN A 209 -3.78 -6.31 2.02
N GLY A 210 -3.14 -5.57 1.09
CA GLY A 210 -3.74 -4.46 0.36
C GLY A 210 -4.49 -4.95 -0.89
N TRP A 211 -5.31 -4.08 -1.48
CA TRP A 211 -6.03 -4.41 -2.73
C TRP A 211 -5.49 -3.57 -3.90
N LYS A 212 -5.02 -4.25 -4.95
CA LYS A 212 -4.61 -3.63 -6.22
C LYS A 212 -5.78 -3.64 -7.20
N GLN A 213 -6.14 -2.48 -7.72
CA GLN A 213 -7.10 -2.42 -8.82
C GLN A 213 -6.51 -3.05 -10.10
N ILE A 214 -7.21 -4.05 -10.62
CA ILE A 214 -6.85 -4.71 -11.89
C ILE A 214 -7.69 -4.14 -13.03
N LEU A 215 -8.98 -3.93 -12.77
CA LEU A 215 -9.93 -3.43 -13.74
C LEU A 215 -10.94 -2.51 -13.06
N SER A 216 -11.31 -1.42 -13.71
CA SER A 216 -12.46 -0.59 -13.34
C SER A 216 -13.15 -0.15 -14.62
N VAL A 217 -14.43 -0.46 -14.72
CA VAL A 217 -15.28 -0.13 -15.86
C VAL A 217 -16.49 0.61 -15.30
N GLY A 218 -16.74 1.80 -15.86
CA GLY A 218 -17.92 2.60 -15.52
C GLY A 218 -19.17 2.09 -16.24
N GLU A 219 -20.03 3.03 -16.59
CA GLU A 219 -21.24 2.75 -17.34
C GLU A 219 -20.95 2.15 -18.73
N PHE A 220 -21.87 1.33 -19.22
CA PHE A 220 -21.87 0.84 -20.59
C PHE A 220 -23.28 0.84 -21.17
N GLN A 221 -23.35 0.83 -22.50
CA GLN A 221 -24.58 0.74 -23.28
C GLN A 221 -24.67 -0.62 -23.98
N GLY A 222 -25.90 -1.12 -24.12
CA GLY A 222 -26.18 -2.36 -24.84
C GLY A 222 -26.31 -3.58 -23.92
N PRO A 223 -26.48 -4.78 -24.50
CA PRO A 223 -26.91 -5.98 -23.77
C PRO A 223 -25.85 -6.58 -22.85
N GLU A 224 -24.58 -6.32 -23.11
CA GLU A 224 -23.50 -6.81 -22.28
C GLU A 224 -22.20 -6.05 -22.51
N ILE A 225 -21.31 -6.11 -21.54
CA ILE A 225 -19.90 -5.77 -21.69
C ILE A 225 -19.05 -6.94 -21.21
N THR A 226 -18.04 -7.27 -21.99
CA THR A 226 -17.10 -8.33 -21.68
C THR A 226 -15.68 -7.76 -21.70
N THR A 227 -14.96 -7.90 -20.59
CA THR A 227 -13.58 -7.38 -20.45
C THR A 227 -12.65 -8.47 -19.95
N SER A 228 -11.48 -8.58 -20.59
CA SER A 228 -10.42 -9.50 -20.18
C SER A 228 -9.33 -8.80 -19.38
N PHE A 229 -8.76 -9.49 -18.41
CA PHE A 229 -7.66 -9.01 -17.58
C PHE A 229 -6.69 -10.15 -17.25
N ARG A 230 -5.46 -9.80 -16.86
CA ARG A 230 -4.44 -10.75 -16.41
C ARG A 230 -4.20 -10.61 -14.92
N VAL A 231 -3.96 -11.73 -14.26
CA VAL A 231 -3.48 -11.82 -12.89
C VAL A 231 -2.04 -12.31 -12.93
N THR A 232 -1.14 -11.57 -12.30
CA THR A 232 0.27 -11.92 -12.14
C THR A 232 0.76 -11.44 -10.77
N ALA A 233 0.77 -12.32 -9.77
CA ALA A 233 1.12 -11.98 -8.39
C ALA A 233 2.64 -11.74 -8.18
N ASP A 234 3.46 -12.32 -9.05
CA ASP A 234 4.93 -12.31 -8.96
C ASP A 234 5.62 -11.32 -9.92
N GLU A 235 4.87 -10.65 -10.78
CA GLU A 235 5.44 -9.67 -11.70
C GLU A 235 5.47 -8.26 -11.10
N PRO A 236 6.55 -7.49 -11.33
CA PRO A 236 6.59 -6.07 -10.96
C PRO A 236 5.37 -5.35 -11.55
N PRO A 237 4.74 -4.40 -10.82
CA PRO A 237 3.61 -3.65 -11.36
C PRO A 237 3.90 -3.09 -12.76
N ASP A 238 2.93 -3.17 -13.68
CA ASP A 238 3.05 -2.66 -15.06
C ASP A 238 3.34 -1.14 -15.14
N THR A 239 3.19 -0.44 -14.01
CA THR A 239 3.51 0.98 -13.84
C THR A 239 4.99 1.26 -13.58
N LEU A 240 5.84 0.24 -13.38
CA LEU A 240 7.28 0.47 -13.17
C LEU A 240 7.94 1.01 -14.44
N THR A 241 8.71 2.07 -14.28
CA THR A 241 9.62 2.48 -15.35
C THR A 241 10.72 1.42 -15.53
N ARG A 242 11.35 1.37 -16.70
CA ARG A 242 12.54 0.52 -16.94
C ARG A 242 13.61 0.71 -15.87
N ARG A 243 13.75 1.94 -15.35
CA ARG A 243 14.72 2.27 -14.29
C ARG A 243 14.36 1.61 -12.96
N ASP A 244 13.08 1.65 -12.58
CA ASP A 244 12.58 1.03 -11.35
C ASP A 244 12.71 -0.50 -11.42
N LEU A 245 12.38 -1.08 -12.58
CA LEU A 245 12.54 -2.49 -12.84
C LEU A 245 14.00 -2.93 -12.69
N ASN A 246 14.94 -2.18 -13.26
CA ASN A 246 16.36 -2.47 -13.13
C ASN A 246 16.83 -2.45 -11.67
N TRP A 247 16.33 -1.50 -10.87
CA TRP A 247 16.63 -1.45 -9.43
C TRP A 247 16.11 -2.69 -8.71
N LEU A 248 14.83 -3.03 -8.90
CA LEU A 248 14.19 -4.17 -8.26
C LEU A 248 14.90 -5.48 -8.62
N GLN A 249 15.11 -5.72 -9.92
CA GLN A 249 15.76 -6.92 -10.42
C GLN A 249 17.19 -7.04 -9.90
N SER A 250 17.97 -5.96 -9.91
CA SER A 250 19.36 -5.98 -9.42
C SER A 250 19.43 -6.32 -7.93
N HIS A 251 18.49 -5.82 -7.12
CA HIS A 251 18.39 -6.21 -5.72
C HIS A 251 18.02 -7.69 -5.56
N ASN A 252 17.02 -8.15 -6.29
CA ASN A 252 16.52 -9.51 -6.19
C ASN A 252 17.52 -10.56 -6.67
N VAL A 253 18.31 -10.27 -7.71
CA VAL A 253 19.43 -11.10 -8.15
C VAL A 253 20.45 -11.27 -7.03
N ARG A 254 20.83 -10.17 -6.35
CA ARG A 254 21.74 -10.23 -5.19
C ARG A 254 21.13 -11.06 -4.06
N ARG A 255 19.90 -10.76 -3.65
CA ARG A 255 19.22 -11.48 -2.56
C ARG A 255 19.10 -12.97 -2.84
N LYS A 256 18.77 -13.36 -4.07
CA LYS A 256 18.68 -14.77 -4.46
C LYS A 256 20.02 -15.48 -4.25
N LYS A 257 21.12 -14.88 -4.72
CA LYS A 257 22.48 -15.40 -4.51
C LYS A 257 22.79 -15.58 -3.02
N TRP A 258 22.55 -14.56 -2.19
CA TRP A 258 22.90 -14.57 -0.77
C TRP A 258 21.99 -15.47 0.07
N HIS A 259 20.68 -15.48 -0.17
CA HIS A 259 19.77 -16.39 0.53
C HIS A 259 20.13 -17.85 0.24
N THR A 260 20.45 -18.20 -1.01
CA THR A 260 20.91 -19.55 -1.36
C THR A 260 22.24 -19.89 -0.69
N LEU A 261 23.20 -18.95 -0.66
CA LEU A 261 24.50 -19.14 0.01
C LEU A 261 24.35 -19.49 1.50
N TYR A 262 23.34 -18.92 2.17
CA TYR A 262 23.06 -19.13 3.60
C TYR A 262 21.90 -20.10 3.86
N GLU A 263 21.55 -20.95 2.87
CA GLU A 263 20.54 -22.01 2.99
C GLU A 263 19.16 -21.50 3.45
N LYS A 264 18.80 -20.27 3.06
CA LYS A 264 17.49 -19.68 3.34
C LYS A 264 16.56 -19.75 2.13
N PRO A 265 15.25 -19.96 2.34
CA PRO A 265 14.27 -19.79 1.28
C PRO A 265 14.35 -18.37 0.71
N TYR A 266 14.36 -18.27 -0.62
CA TYR A 266 14.45 -17.00 -1.31
C TYR A 266 13.20 -16.15 -1.05
N VAL A 267 13.43 -14.89 -0.64
CA VAL A 267 12.39 -13.87 -0.50
C VAL A 267 12.76 -12.68 -1.39
N ALA A 268 11.99 -12.48 -2.44
CA ALA A 268 12.11 -11.30 -3.30
C ALA A 268 11.70 -10.03 -2.54
N LEU A 269 12.39 -8.93 -2.84
CA LEU A 269 11.83 -7.60 -2.63
C LEU A 269 10.77 -7.32 -3.70
N LYS A 270 9.76 -6.57 -3.30
CA LYS A 270 8.71 -5.99 -4.16
C LYS A 270 8.93 -4.48 -4.28
N TRP A 271 8.47 -3.90 -5.38
CA TRP A 271 8.58 -2.45 -5.57
C TRP A 271 7.52 -1.72 -4.75
N SER A 272 7.85 -0.53 -4.25
CA SER A 272 6.91 0.38 -3.60
C SER A 272 7.09 1.79 -4.15
N ASP A 273 6.05 2.31 -4.81
CA ASP A 273 6.04 3.69 -5.30
C ASP A 273 6.05 4.73 -4.17
N ALA A 274 5.55 4.37 -2.98
CA ALA A 274 5.68 5.18 -1.79
C ALA A 274 7.15 5.34 -1.37
N LEU A 275 7.87 4.21 -1.23
CA LEU A 275 9.31 4.23 -0.91
C LEU A 275 10.14 4.90 -2.02
N LYS A 276 9.72 4.79 -3.29
CA LYS A 276 10.34 5.50 -4.42
C LYS A 276 10.21 7.02 -4.24
N ARG A 277 9.00 7.52 -3.97
CA ARG A 277 8.76 8.96 -3.71
C ARG A 277 9.60 9.47 -2.55
N GLU A 278 9.66 8.74 -1.44
CA GLU A 278 10.50 9.10 -0.30
C GLU A 278 12.01 9.06 -0.62
N SER A 279 12.43 8.07 -1.40
CA SER A 279 13.81 7.97 -1.86
C SER A 279 14.18 9.13 -2.78
N ARG A 280 13.23 9.66 -3.55
CA ARG A 280 13.46 10.83 -4.43
C ARG A 280 13.78 12.07 -3.61
N VAL A 281 12.98 12.34 -2.58
CA VAL A 281 13.23 13.45 -1.65
C VAL A 281 14.61 13.33 -1.02
N PHE A 282 14.97 12.13 -0.55
CA PHE A 282 16.29 11.92 0.04
C PHE A 282 17.44 12.04 -0.98
N ALA A 283 17.28 11.51 -2.20
CA ALA A 283 18.26 11.68 -3.26
C ALA A 283 18.48 13.17 -3.60
N GLU A 284 17.44 13.99 -3.59
CA GLU A 284 17.55 15.43 -3.83
C GLU A 284 18.33 16.14 -2.71
N VAL A 285 18.12 15.76 -1.45
CA VAL A 285 18.91 16.27 -0.31
C VAL A 285 20.39 15.91 -0.43
N LEU A 286 20.69 14.69 -0.89
CA LEU A 286 22.08 14.25 -1.09
C LEU A 286 22.83 15.10 -2.15
N LEU A 287 22.13 15.82 -3.04
CA LEU A 287 22.80 16.67 -4.02
C LEU A 287 23.60 17.78 -3.36
N ASP A 288 23.25 18.19 -2.14
CA ASP A 288 23.95 19.24 -1.39
C ASP A 288 25.31 18.76 -0.86
N ASN A 289 25.57 17.46 -0.83
CA ASN A 289 26.85 16.87 -0.47
C ASN A 289 27.26 15.79 -1.48
N CYS A 290 27.81 16.22 -2.61
CA CYS A 290 28.14 15.32 -3.72
C CYS A 290 29.45 14.52 -3.54
N GLU A 291 30.12 14.66 -2.40
CA GLU A 291 31.40 13.97 -2.13
C GLU A 291 31.23 12.65 -1.36
N LEU A 292 29.99 12.26 -1.04
CA LEU A 292 29.69 11.02 -0.34
C LEU A 292 29.93 9.79 -1.24
N TYR A 293 31.06 9.11 -1.03
CA TYR A 293 31.44 7.89 -1.74
C TYR A 293 31.38 6.68 -0.80
N HIS A 294 30.42 5.77 -1.02
CA HIS A 294 30.24 4.55 -0.21
C HIS A 294 30.19 3.29 -1.08
N VAL A 295 31.36 2.86 -1.57
CA VAL A 295 31.53 1.66 -2.41
C VAL A 295 32.62 0.78 -1.80
N ASP A 296 32.42 -0.54 -1.81
CA ASP A 296 33.39 -1.56 -1.36
C ASP A 296 33.94 -1.36 0.06
N LEU A 297 33.08 -0.92 0.97
CA LEU A 297 33.44 -0.74 2.38
C LEU A 297 33.34 -2.07 3.16
N GLU A 298 34.15 -2.22 4.21
CA GLU A 298 33.99 -3.28 5.21
C GLU A 298 32.86 -2.93 6.19
N TYR A 299 32.42 -3.89 7.01
CA TYR A 299 31.48 -3.58 8.09
C TYR A 299 32.23 -2.81 9.21
N PRO A 300 31.64 -1.78 9.86
CA PRO A 300 30.22 -1.32 9.81
C PRO A 300 29.84 -0.40 8.65
N GLU A 301 30.80 0.07 7.87
CA GLU A 301 30.57 1.06 6.81
C GLU A 301 29.81 0.48 5.59
N ASN A 302 29.74 -0.85 5.49
CA ASN A 302 28.96 -1.59 4.49
C ASN A 302 27.46 -1.71 4.80
N GLY A 303 26.93 -0.90 5.72
CA GLY A 303 25.50 -0.86 6.10
C GLY A 303 24.52 -0.88 4.90
N HIS A 304 24.93 -0.29 3.78
CA HIS A 304 24.18 -0.30 2.53
C HIS A 304 23.97 -1.72 1.95
N LEU A 305 25.02 -2.54 1.95
CA LEU A 305 24.98 -3.91 1.45
C LEU A 305 24.07 -4.77 2.32
N ILE A 306 24.28 -4.76 3.63
CA ILE A 306 23.51 -5.60 4.55
C ILE A 306 22.02 -5.23 4.55
N GLN A 307 21.66 -3.95 4.39
CA GLN A 307 20.27 -3.54 4.23
C GLN A 307 19.66 -4.08 2.92
N ALA A 308 20.38 -4.02 1.79
CA ALA A 308 19.91 -4.58 0.53
C ALA A 308 19.67 -6.10 0.61
N LEU A 309 20.48 -6.79 1.42
CA LEU A 309 20.39 -8.24 1.66
C LEU A 309 19.42 -8.63 2.79
N TRP A 310 18.93 -7.69 3.58
CA TRP A 310 18.15 -7.95 4.79
C TRP A 310 16.88 -8.76 4.49
N ARG A 311 16.84 -10.04 4.88
CA ARG A 311 15.82 -10.99 4.42
C ARG A 311 14.41 -10.61 4.87
N ALA A 312 14.29 -9.99 6.05
CA ALA A 312 13.03 -9.49 6.58
C ALA A 312 12.49 -8.23 5.86
N SER A 313 13.32 -7.52 5.07
CA SER A 313 12.84 -6.47 4.18
C SER A 313 12.10 -7.10 3.00
N LYS A 314 10.89 -6.63 2.74
CA LYS A 314 9.98 -7.15 1.70
C LYS A 314 9.71 -6.14 0.59
N TYR A 315 9.87 -4.85 0.85
CA TYR A 315 9.64 -3.77 -0.10
C TYR A 315 10.88 -2.91 -0.28
N VAL A 316 11.08 -2.42 -1.49
CA VAL A 316 12.07 -1.41 -1.84
C VAL A 316 11.46 -0.37 -2.78
N GLY A 317 11.85 0.87 -2.63
CA GLY A 317 11.64 1.88 -3.66
C GLY A 317 12.89 2.73 -3.74
N CYS A 318 13.32 3.01 -4.97
CA CYS A 318 14.56 3.72 -5.24
C CYS A 318 14.32 4.92 -6.14
N ALA A 319 15.14 5.94 -6.00
CA ALA A 319 15.13 7.09 -6.89
C ALA A 319 16.55 7.63 -7.08
N ASP A 320 16.76 8.33 -8.19
CA ASP A 320 17.97 9.10 -8.42
C ASP A 320 17.65 10.59 -8.61
N ALA A 321 18.60 11.45 -8.28
CA ALA A 321 18.51 12.89 -8.49
C ALA A 321 19.79 13.38 -9.17
N ARG A 322 19.71 14.52 -9.86
CA ARG A 322 20.82 15.09 -10.63
C ARG A 322 20.83 16.61 -10.53
N ARG A 323 22.02 17.19 -10.35
CA ARG A 323 22.27 18.64 -10.42
C ARG A 323 23.46 18.91 -11.34
N VAL A 324 23.36 19.95 -12.16
CA VAL A 324 24.49 20.50 -12.91
C VAL A 324 24.86 21.80 -12.22
N TYR A 325 26.14 21.97 -11.88
CA TYR A 325 26.66 23.16 -11.22
C TYR A 325 27.16 24.19 -12.24
N ASP A 326 27.40 25.41 -11.78
CA ASP A 326 27.81 26.54 -12.62
C ASP A 326 29.17 26.29 -13.31
N ASP A 327 30.02 25.47 -12.72
CA ASP A 327 31.30 25.02 -13.28
C ASP A 327 31.17 23.90 -14.33
N GLY A 328 29.92 23.49 -14.63
CA GLY A 328 29.60 22.40 -15.55
C GLY A 328 29.72 20.99 -14.94
N SER A 329 30.14 20.87 -13.68
CA SER A 329 30.18 19.58 -12.99
C SER A 329 28.77 19.01 -12.78
N VAL A 330 28.67 17.68 -12.79
CA VAL A 330 27.39 16.97 -12.67
C VAL A 330 27.41 16.11 -11.43
N CYS A 331 26.49 16.39 -10.50
CA CYS A 331 26.23 15.51 -9.37
C CYS A 331 25.06 14.58 -9.67
N ARG A 332 25.23 13.30 -9.36
CA ARG A 332 24.15 12.32 -9.39
C ARG A 332 24.12 11.53 -8.09
N THR A 333 22.96 11.51 -7.46
CA THR A 333 22.73 10.79 -6.21
C THR A 333 21.69 9.71 -6.43
N GLN A 334 21.77 8.65 -5.64
CA GLN A 334 20.86 7.52 -5.71
C GLN A 334 20.52 7.11 -4.29
N ALA A 335 19.25 6.86 -4.03
CA ALA A 335 18.77 6.41 -2.74
C ALA A 335 17.74 5.30 -2.92
N CYS A 336 17.76 4.33 -2.00
CA CYS A 336 16.75 3.30 -1.88
C CYS A 336 16.29 3.23 -0.42
N ARG A 337 14.97 3.15 -0.23
CA ARG A 337 14.36 2.88 1.07
C ARG A 337 13.75 1.49 1.09
N TYR A 338 13.73 0.88 2.26
CA TYR A 338 13.32 -0.51 2.47
C TYR A 338 12.28 -0.62 3.57
N ALA A 339 11.33 -1.54 3.42
CA ALA A 339 10.39 -1.90 4.46
C ALA A 339 10.27 -3.43 4.58
N ARG A 340 10.40 -4.04 5.77
CA ARG A 340 10.79 -3.45 7.05
C ARG A 340 12.25 -2.95 7.05
N PRO A 341 12.60 -1.94 7.86
CA PRO A 341 13.98 -1.51 8.01
C PRO A 341 14.85 -2.64 8.57
N GLY A 342 16.13 -2.65 8.18
CA GLY A 342 17.17 -3.58 8.64
C GLY A 342 18.29 -2.86 9.39
N ASN A 343 19.42 -3.52 9.54
CA ASN A 343 20.63 -3.03 10.21
C ASN A 343 20.50 -2.77 11.72
N CYS A 344 19.46 -3.27 12.37
CA CYS A 344 19.29 -3.07 13.81
C CYS A 344 19.89 -4.22 14.60
N ASN A 345 20.51 -3.87 15.72
CA ASN A 345 21.15 -4.79 16.64
C ASN A 345 22.26 -5.64 15.99
N VAL A 346 22.76 -5.28 14.79
CA VAL A 346 23.80 -6.04 14.11
C VAL A 346 25.04 -6.20 15.00
N PRO A 347 25.58 -5.14 15.64
CA PRO A 347 26.76 -5.28 16.52
C PRO A 347 26.60 -6.27 17.70
N LEU A 348 25.36 -6.63 18.09
CA LEU A 348 25.15 -7.62 19.15
C LEU A 348 25.54 -9.04 18.74
N TYR A 349 25.76 -9.27 17.45
CA TYR A 349 26.14 -10.56 16.86
C TYR A 349 27.63 -10.62 16.49
N GLU A 350 28.42 -9.62 16.90
CA GLU A 350 29.84 -9.54 16.57
C GLU A 350 30.61 -10.72 17.15
N THR A 351 31.39 -11.38 16.30
CA THR A 351 32.29 -12.48 16.66
C THR A 351 33.58 -12.35 15.84
N ASN A 352 34.59 -13.17 16.14
CA ASN A 352 35.84 -13.21 15.37
C ASN A 352 35.70 -13.81 13.95
N GLN A 353 34.48 -14.18 13.52
CA GLN A 353 34.22 -14.73 12.18
C GLN A 353 33.99 -13.61 11.17
N THR A 354 34.43 -13.76 9.92
CA THR A 354 34.36 -12.69 8.91
C THR A 354 32.94 -12.33 8.43
N ASP A 355 31.95 -13.20 8.66
CA ASP A 355 30.56 -13.02 8.23
C ASP A 355 29.56 -12.95 9.39
N TRP A 356 30.02 -12.51 10.56
CA TRP A 356 29.22 -12.37 11.79
C TRP A 356 27.95 -11.51 11.62
N TRP A 357 27.90 -10.64 10.60
CA TRP A 357 26.74 -9.82 10.24
C TRP A 357 25.65 -10.61 9.49
N ALA A 358 25.96 -11.77 8.93
CA ALA A 358 25.04 -12.54 8.09
C ALA A 358 23.87 -13.15 8.87
N PRO A 359 24.04 -13.76 10.06
CA PRO A 359 22.93 -14.30 10.83
C PRO A 359 21.78 -13.30 11.09
N PRO A 360 22.01 -12.08 11.61
CA PRO A 360 20.92 -11.11 11.78
C PRO A 360 20.35 -10.62 10.43
N THR A 361 21.17 -10.54 9.37
CA THR A 361 20.72 -10.14 8.02
C THR A 361 19.81 -11.18 7.38
N MET A 362 20.05 -12.47 7.65
CA MET A 362 19.31 -13.61 7.09
C MET A 362 18.09 -14.00 7.93
N ALA A 363 17.80 -13.27 9.01
CA ALA A 363 16.66 -13.52 9.86
C ALA A 363 15.33 -13.19 9.15
N ASP A 364 14.31 -13.98 9.46
CA ASP A 364 12.94 -13.85 8.92
C ASP A 364 12.21 -12.62 9.49
N TRP A 365 12.74 -12.05 10.57
CA TRP A 365 12.16 -10.94 11.31
C TRP A 365 13.21 -9.87 11.62
N SER A 366 12.77 -8.61 11.69
CA SER A 366 13.64 -7.45 11.99
C SER A 366 13.21 -6.75 13.28
N PRO A 367 14.15 -6.49 14.23
CA PRO A 367 13.89 -5.75 15.46
C PRO A 367 13.83 -4.23 15.28
N CYS A 368 13.98 -3.72 14.06
CA CYS A 368 14.10 -2.29 13.78
C CYS A 368 12.85 -1.43 14.03
N LEU A 369 11.73 -2.04 14.43
CA LEU A 369 10.49 -1.34 14.73
C LEU A 369 10.12 -1.56 16.21
N PRO A 370 9.46 -0.59 16.88
CA PRO A 370 8.98 -0.77 18.24
C PRO A 370 8.09 -2.02 18.36
N ARG A 371 8.30 -2.84 19.40
CA ARG A 371 7.34 -3.90 19.78
C ARG A 371 6.06 -3.21 20.25
N CYS A 372 4.93 -3.48 19.60
CA CYS A 372 3.65 -2.97 20.08
C CYS A 372 3.32 -3.60 21.45
N PRO A 373 3.09 -2.80 22.52
CA PRO A 373 2.61 -3.32 23.80
C PRO A 373 1.15 -3.79 23.66
N PRO A 374 0.66 -4.74 24.47
CA PRO A 374 -0.70 -5.28 24.37
C PRO A 374 -1.82 -4.23 24.36
N ASP A 375 -1.62 -3.09 25.02
CA ASP A 375 -2.60 -2.01 25.17
C ASP A 375 -2.54 -0.93 24.07
N GLY A 376 -1.69 -1.11 23.04
CA GLY A 376 -1.40 -0.09 22.01
C GLY A 376 -0.32 0.91 22.45
N CYS A 377 -0.12 1.98 21.69
CA CYS A 377 0.81 3.06 22.10
C CYS A 377 0.31 3.74 23.39
N ALA A 378 1.23 3.91 24.37
CA ALA A 378 1.02 4.72 25.57
C ALA A 378 0.91 6.21 25.22
#